data_AF-A0A8S1NV41-F1
#
_entry.id   AF-A0A8S1NV41-F1
#
_cell.length_a   1.000
_cell.length_b   1.000
_cell.length_c   1.000
_cell.angle_alpha   90.00
_cell.angle_beta   90.00
_cell.angle_gamma   90.00
#
_symmetry.space_group_name_H-M   'P 1'
#
loop_
_entity.id
_entity.type
_entity.pdbx_description
1 polymer ?
#
loop_
_entity_poly.entity_id
_entity_poly.type
_entity_poly.pdbx_seq_one_letter_code
_entity_poly.pdbx_strand_id
1 'polypeptide(L)'
;MEFYYYKIRSKMQPVPLQFYMNQNENTNFKIFVSSVNPFPTKFSCDQIISVKGWKYKIDDSKIFHCEFIYISMVCDLDTYVKLKYQFGTKILKRPQTMQKRMETELIIPQSPQQQQLERMNSDFLLAQVAQIKKRRNLKLKQRGLLFKDLIKENIQKVVEYNEDQQRSFREMRRVQSDNRIEDVLLRKKVLNQNEQQRKVYEQKTRELGKILRQRSNFVQSKKTLKNKICHYWLNFIYIALMSSRILNVYQHKIEAQNQSTLMAFQVKRIMRRIHKRLIAVKGLTLFDRVFFDVKLASLCFTRAVYQKQIKEHINKLIPFLKQRAELHLFKNQVIVTHFKILKIRQSFQEFLLKFNNYKKQLNSIWQKYFKEQLLKNYNQLNQKKKEIYQQYVFLLQNQEYYSLLQNQFVNAYSKEKLRGFLKEMSVYSQYIKKLRQQKYSKSTKKDFQQNQQVMYQPKLLYIPSYDEILEYLPILMSNCNKQDTRSSQQISQSQIVSLGENNQKKRKQERAKK
;
A
#
# COMPACT_ATOMS: atom_id res chain seq x y z
N MET A 1 5.74 -5.30 -9.94
CA MET A 1 5.50 -4.79 -11.31
C MET A 1 5.69 -3.30 -11.28
N GLU A 2 6.77 -2.82 -11.88
CA GLU A 2 7.04 -1.39 -11.99
C GLU A 2 6.32 -0.82 -13.22
N PHE A 3 5.78 0.38 -13.07
CA PHE A 3 5.14 1.11 -14.16
C PHE A 3 6.09 2.22 -14.61
N TYR A 4 6.36 2.27 -15.91
CA TYR A 4 7.12 3.36 -16.52
C TYR A 4 6.16 4.41 -17.04
N TYR A 5 6.27 5.64 -16.54
CA TYR A 5 5.36 6.73 -16.87
C TYR A 5 6.05 7.76 -17.73
N TYR A 6 5.36 8.19 -18.79
CA TYR A 6 5.77 9.35 -19.57
C TYR A 6 4.53 10.09 -20.09
N LYS A 7 4.71 11.36 -20.45
CA LYS A 7 3.65 12.20 -21.01
C LYS A 7 4.11 12.85 -22.30
N ILE A 8 3.21 12.98 -23.25
CA ILE A 8 3.44 13.62 -24.54
C ILE A 8 2.57 14.86 -24.61
N ARG A 9 3.16 15.99 -25.01
CA ARG A 9 2.41 17.24 -25.22
C ARG A 9 1.58 17.11 -26.50
N SER A 10 0.27 17.33 -26.42
CA SER A 10 -0.67 17.02 -27.49
C SER A 10 -1.55 18.19 -27.94
N LYS A 11 -1.58 19.31 -27.21
CA LYS A 11 -2.46 20.44 -27.55
C LYS A 11 -2.26 20.91 -29.00
N MET A 12 -3.35 20.99 -29.77
CA MET A 12 -3.37 21.41 -31.18
C MET A 12 -2.61 20.49 -32.16
N GLN A 13 -2.24 19.29 -31.73
CA GLN A 13 -1.59 18.30 -32.63
C GLN A 13 -2.64 17.50 -33.43
N PRO A 14 -2.32 17.05 -34.65
CA PRO A 14 -3.26 16.30 -35.48
C PRO A 14 -3.54 14.88 -34.95
N VAL A 15 -4.80 14.45 -35.07
CA VAL A 15 -5.29 13.10 -34.71
C VAL A 15 -5.16 12.18 -35.95
N PRO A 16 -4.85 10.88 -35.81
CA PRO A 16 -4.54 10.16 -34.57
C PRO A 16 -3.07 10.27 -34.16
N LEU A 17 -2.79 9.98 -32.90
CA LEU A 17 -1.42 9.76 -32.44
C LEU A 17 -1.04 8.30 -32.72
N GLN A 18 -0.07 8.09 -33.61
CA GLN A 18 0.44 6.77 -33.95
C GLN A 18 1.67 6.45 -33.12
N PHE A 19 1.73 5.25 -32.58
CA PHE A 19 2.88 4.74 -31.86
C PHE A 19 3.44 3.50 -32.54
N TYR A 20 4.75 3.39 -32.46
CA TYR A 20 5.49 2.21 -32.89
C TYR A 20 6.59 1.90 -31.89
N MET A 21 6.64 0.64 -31.49
CA MET A 21 7.54 0.14 -30.47
C MET A 21 8.47 -0.91 -31.06
N ASN A 22 9.78 -0.64 -30.99
CA ASN A 22 10.82 -1.62 -31.29
C ASN A 22 11.40 -2.17 -29.99
N GLN A 23 11.51 -3.49 -29.91
CA GLN A 23 12.10 -4.22 -28.80
C GLN A 23 13.08 -5.25 -29.35
N ASN A 24 14.20 -5.46 -28.65
CA ASN A 24 15.21 -6.44 -29.04
C ASN A 24 14.79 -7.89 -28.71
N GLU A 25 13.93 -8.08 -27.70
CA GLU A 25 13.49 -9.40 -27.23
C GLU A 25 11.96 -9.53 -27.32
N ASN A 26 11.45 -10.76 -27.44
CA ASN A 26 10.00 -11.03 -27.43
C ASN A 26 9.47 -11.00 -25.99
N THR A 27 9.12 -9.80 -25.52
CA THR A 27 8.51 -9.56 -24.21
C THR A 27 7.02 -9.27 -24.31
N ASN A 28 6.29 -9.65 -23.26
CA ASN A 28 4.92 -9.23 -23.04
C ASN A 28 4.90 -7.85 -22.38
N PHE A 29 4.11 -6.94 -22.94
CA PHE A 29 3.94 -5.59 -22.42
C PHE A 29 2.47 -5.18 -22.43
N LYS A 30 2.12 -4.26 -21.53
CA LYS A 30 0.83 -3.59 -21.47
C LYS A 30 1.05 -2.09 -21.35
N ILE A 31 0.40 -1.34 -22.23
CA ILE A 31 0.47 0.10 -22.28
C ILE A 31 -0.91 0.65 -21.97
N PHE A 32 -0.98 1.57 -21.01
CA PHE A 32 -2.19 2.26 -20.60
C PHE A 32 -2.08 3.72 -21.00
N VAL A 33 -3.05 4.21 -21.76
CA VAL A 33 -3.07 5.59 -22.28
C VAL A 33 -4.24 6.34 -21.69
N SER A 34 -4.05 7.58 -21.25
CA SER A 34 -5.14 8.48 -20.85
C SER A 34 -4.86 9.93 -21.22
N SER A 35 -5.92 10.64 -21.58
CA SER A 35 -5.92 12.08 -21.81
C SER A 35 -6.18 12.91 -20.54
N VAL A 36 -6.68 12.27 -19.48
CA VAL A 36 -7.10 12.93 -18.23
C VAL A 36 -6.20 12.55 -17.07
N ASN A 37 -5.92 11.25 -16.91
CA ASN A 37 -5.24 10.75 -15.72
C ASN A 37 -3.72 10.73 -15.87
N PRO A 38 -2.96 11.40 -14.98
CA PRO A 38 -1.50 11.48 -15.08
C PRO A 38 -0.77 10.16 -14.83
N PHE A 39 -1.44 9.22 -14.15
CA PHE A 39 -0.94 7.87 -13.85
C PHE A 39 -1.98 6.85 -14.32
N PRO A 40 -2.10 6.62 -15.64
CA PRO A 40 -3.08 5.69 -16.16
C PRO A 40 -2.76 4.27 -15.67
N THR A 41 -3.78 3.57 -15.19
CA THR A 41 -3.71 2.16 -14.78
C THR A 41 -4.84 1.40 -15.47
N LYS A 42 -4.94 0.09 -15.23
CA LYS A 42 -6.07 -0.73 -15.72
C LYS A 42 -7.46 -0.14 -15.39
N PHE A 43 -7.59 0.65 -14.32
CA PHE A 43 -8.86 1.22 -13.87
C PHE A 43 -9.11 2.67 -14.31
N SER A 44 -8.07 3.35 -14.81
CA SER A 44 -8.07 4.81 -14.99
C SER A 44 -7.51 5.25 -16.34
N CYS A 45 -7.52 4.34 -17.32
CA CYS A 45 -7.03 4.58 -18.67
C CYS A 45 -8.18 4.61 -19.70
N ASP A 46 -7.94 5.35 -20.78
CA ASP A 46 -8.85 5.47 -21.91
C ASP A 46 -8.67 4.25 -22.84
N GLN A 47 -7.44 3.72 -22.95
CA GLN A 47 -7.13 2.55 -23.78
C GLN A 47 -6.05 1.65 -23.15
N ILE A 48 -6.19 0.33 -23.29
CA ILE A 48 -5.21 -0.70 -22.93
C ILE A 48 -4.68 -1.36 -24.21
N ILE A 49 -3.36 -1.45 -24.35
CA ILE A 49 -2.70 -1.84 -25.60
C ILE A 49 -1.60 -2.86 -25.32
N SER A 50 -1.56 -3.92 -26.13
CA SER A 50 -0.59 -5.02 -26.02
C SER A 50 0.05 -5.40 -27.37
N VAL A 51 0.02 -4.49 -28.34
CA VAL A 51 0.55 -4.69 -29.70
C VAL A 51 1.64 -3.68 -30.01
N LYS A 52 2.63 -4.03 -30.87
CA LYS A 52 3.83 -3.21 -31.12
C LYS A 52 3.55 -1.89 -31.83
N GLY A 53 2.41 -1.77 -32.53
CA GLY A 53 1.99 -0.54 -33.18
C GLY A 53 0.50 -0.31 -32.96
N TRP A 54 0.14 0.91 -32.58
CA TRP A 54 -1.23 1.29 -32.26
C TRP A 54 -1.50 2.75 -32.61
N LYS A 55 -2.78 3.10 -32.67
CA LYS A 55 -3.26 4.46 -32.90
C LYS A 55 -4.16 4.86 -31.76
N TYR A 56 -3.96 6.07 -31.25
CA TYR A 56 -4.74 6.66 -30.18
C TYR A 56 -5.55 7.84 -30.71
N LYS A 57 -6.84 7.85 -30.36
CA LYS A 57 -7.83 8.88 -30.72
C LYS A 57 -8.77 9.02 -29.53
N ILE A 58 -8.99 10.26 -29.08
CA ILE A 58 -9.88 10.57 -27.95
C ILE A 58 -11.32 10.69 -28.49
N ASP A 59 -11.50 11.49 -29.54
CA ASP A 59 -12.79 11.77 -30.18
C ASP A 59 -12.64 11.86 -31.71
N ASP A 60 -13.75 12.01 -32.46
CA ASP A 60 -13.79 12.25 -33.91
C ASP A 60 -13.17 13.58 -34.38
N SER A 61 -12.54 14.33 -33.47
CA SER A 61 -11.85 15.58 -33.77
C SER A 61 -10.63 15.35 -34.67
N LYS A 62 -10.36 16.33 -35.55
CA LYS A 62 -9.14 16.34 -36.38
C LYS A 62 -7.87 16.69 -35.58
N ILE A 63 -8.03 17.26 -34.39
CA ILE A 63 -6.94 17.74 -33.52
C ILE A 63 -7.17 17.35 -32.05
N PHE A 64 -6.09 17.22 -31.30
CA PHE A 64 -6.11 16.98 -29.86
C PHE A 64 -6.35 18.28 -29.08
N HIS A 65 -7.42 18.32 -28.28
CA HIS A 65 -7.73 19.45 -27.40
C HIS A 65 -7.08 19.33 -26.02
N CYS A 66 -6.66 18.13 -25.61
CA CYS A 66 -5.99 17.88 -24.35
C CYS A 66 -4.54 18.39 -24.36
N GLU A 67 -4.06 18.90 -23.22
CA GLU A 67 -2.70 19.44 -23.10
C GLU A 67 -1.62 18.36 -23.19
N PHE A 68 -1.87 17.23 -22.54
CA PHE A 68 -0.99 16.07 -22.51
C PHE A 68 -1.76 14.78 -22.77
N ILE A 69 -1.06 13.80 -23.30
CA ILE A 69 -1.44 12.38 -23.32
C ILE A 69 -0.48 11.66 -22.38
N TYR A 70 -1.04 11.02 -21.36
CA TYR A 70 -0.30 10.30 -20.33
C TYR A 70 -0.25 8.82 -20.68
N ILE A 71 0.92 8.21 -20.53
CA ILE A 71 1.16 6.82 -20.87
C ILE A 71 1.87 6.14 -19.71
N SER A 72 1.39 4.96 -19.34
CA SER A 72 2.10 4.04 -18.46
C SER A 72 2.35 2.72 -19.16
N MET A 73 3.55 2.16 -18.97
CA MET A 73 3.95 0.90 -19.56
C MET A 73 4.35 -0.08 -18.46
N VAL A 74 3.90 -1.32 -18.60
CA VAL A 74 4.30 -2.46 -17.79
C VAL A 74 4.91 -3.49 -18.71
N CYS A 75 6.09 -3.98 -18.37
CA CYS A 75 6.77 -5.05 -19.08
C CYS A 75 7.09 -6.18 -18.09
N ASP A 76 7.02 -7.42 -18.55
CA ASP A 76 7.34 -8.59 -17.72
C ASP A 76 8.86 -8.80 -17.57
N LEU A 77 9.67 -8.20 -18.45
CA LEU A 77 11.13 -8.31 -18.50
C LEU A 77 11.80 -6.94 -18.69
N ASP A 78 12.91 -6.71 -17.99
CA ASP A 78 13.75 -5.51 -18.13
C ASP A 78 14.40 -5.52 -19.52
N THR A 79 13.84 -4.74 -20.44
CA THR A 79 14.29 -4.69 -21.84
C THR A 79 14.37 -3.27 -22.35
N TYR A 80 15.31 -3.05 -23.27
CA TYR A 80 15.41 -1.77 -23.96
C TYR A 80 14.30 -1.65 -25.00
N VAL A 81 13.39 -0.71 -24.74
CA VAL A 81 12.25 -0.41 -25.61
C VAL A 81 12.47 0.94 -26.28
N LYS A 82 12.46 0.97 -27.62
CA LYS A 82 12.52 2.21 -28.40
C LYS A 82 11.11 2.56 -28.88
N LEU A 83 10.50 3.54 -28.22
CA LEU A 83 9.20 4.09 -28.58
C LEU A 83 9.38 5.24 -29.59
N LYS A 84 8.71 5.13 -30.73
CA LYS A 84 8.56 6.20 -31.72
C LYS A 84 7.08 6.56 -31.80
N TYR A 85 6.78 7.85 -31.88
CA TYR A 85 5.42 8.33 -32.04
C TYR A 85 5.34 9.43 -33.09
N GLN A 86 4.16 9.59 -33.68
CA GLN A 86 3.89 10.58 -34.70
C GLN A 86 2.42 11.01 -34.66
N PHE A 87 2.17 12.30 -34.83
CA PHE A 87 0.82 12.84 -34.97
C PHE A 87 0.36 12.80 -36.44
N GLY A 88 -0.91 12.45 -36.66
CA GLY A 88 -1.55 12.40 -37.98
C GLY A 88 -1.31 11.10 -38.76
N THR A 89 -1.60 11.14 -40.07
CA THR A 89 -1.63 9.95 -40.96
C THR A 89 -0.36 9.74 -41.80
N LYS A 90 0.68 10.56 -41.64
CA LYS A 90 1.94 10.38 -42.38
C LYS A 90 2.57 9.01 -42.04
N ILE A 91 2.77 8.19 -43.07
CA ILE A 91 3.12 6.76 -42.99
C ILE A 91 4.53 6.57 -42.42
N LEU A 92 4.65 5.95 -41.25
CA LEU A 92 5.90 5.36 -40.78
C LEU A 92 6.17 4.09 -41.62
N LYS A 93 7.18 4.14 -42.51
CA LYS A 93 7.69 2.95 -43.19
C LYS A 93 8.13 1.93 -42.13
N ARG A 94 7.38 0.83 -41.99
CA ARG A 94 7.76 -0.32 -41.15
C ARG A 94 9.15 -0.82 -41.57
N PRO A 95 10.09 -1.05 -40.63
CA PRO A 95 11.23 -1.90 -40.91
C PRO A 95 10.70 -3.34 -41.01
N GLN A 96 10.79 -3.95 -42.19
CA GLN A 96 10.52 -5.38 -42.37
C GLN A 96 11.50 -6.15 -41.49
N THR A 97 10.99 -6.82 -40.46
CA THR A 97 11.74 -7.83 -39.74
C THR A 97 11.69 -9.10 -40.59
N MET A 98 12.87 -9.54 -41.05
CA MET A 98 13.08 -10.81 -41.74
C MET A 98 12.61 -11.96 -40.83
N GLN A 99 11.34 -12.35 -40.95
CA GLN A 99 10.89 -13.66 -40.53
C GLN A 99 11.09 -14.61 -41.71
N LYS A 100 12.10 -15.48 -41.58
CA LYS A 100 12.15 -16.76 -42.30
C LYS A 100 10.82 -17.48 -42.06
N ARG A 101 9.93 -17.46 -43.05
CA ARG A 101 8.91 -18.49 -43.20
C ARG A 101 9.59 -19.69 -43.84
N MET A 102 9.70 -20.77 -43.08
CA MET A 102 9.63 -22.11 -43.66
C MET A 102 8.20 -22.27 -44.17
N GLU A 103 8.03 -22.32 -45.48
CA GLU A 103 6.89 -22.98 -46.11
C GLU A 103 7.48 -24.15 -46.90
N THR A 104 7.32 -25.33 -46.33
CA THR A 104 7.38 -26.59 -47.04
C THR A 104 6.11 -26.68 -47.85
N GLU A 105 6.20 -26.57 -49.17
CA GLU A 105 5.22 -27.18 -50.05
C GLU A 105 5.88 -27.50 -51.40
N LEU A 106 5.57 -28.71 -51.86
CA LEU A 106 6.10 -29.40 -53.02
C LEU A 106 5.72 -28.67 -54.32
N ILE A 107 6.60 -28.77 -55.32
CA ILE A 107 6.34 -29.12 -56.73
C ILE A 107 7.57 -28.66 -57.53
N ILE A 108 8.43 -29.62 -57.90
CA ILE A 108 9.50 -29.41 -58.86
C ILE A 108 8.92 -29.70 -60.26
N PRO A 109 8.91 -28.75 -61.20
CA PRO A 109 8.68 -29.07 -62.59
C PRO A 109 9.97 -29.64 -63.17
N GLN A 110 9.97 -30.94 -63.46
CA GLN A 110 11.07 -31.59 -64.18
C GLN A 110 11.12 -31.07 -65.62
N SER A 111 12.29 -30.55 -66.02
CA SER A 111 12.55 -30.15 -67.40
C SER A 111 12.97 -31.36 -68.25
N PRO A 112 12.67 -31.39 -69.57
CA PRO A 112 12.98 -32.52 -70.45
C PRO A 112 14.49 -32.80 -70.64
N GLN A 113 15.36 -31.92 -70.15
CA GLN A 113 16.82 -32.03 -70.29
C GLN A 113 17.46 -32.97 -69.25
N GLN A 114 16.78 -33.30 -68.14
CA GLN A 114 17.33 -34.23 -67.14
C GLN A 114 17.24 -35.71 -67.55
N GLN A 115 16.32 -36.08 -68.45
CA GLN A 115 16.19 -37.47 -68.91
C GLN A 115 17.28 -37.90 -69.91
N GLN A 116 17.97 -36.96 -70.56
CA GLN A 116 19.12 -37.28 -71.43
C GLN A 116 20.43 -37.47 -70.66
N LEU A 117 20.62 -36.78 -69.52
CA LEU A 117 21.79 -36.97 -68.66
C LEU A 117 21.75 -38.29 -67.88
N GLU A 118 20.57 -38.78 -67.51
CA GLU A 118 20.45 -40.07 -66.82
C GLU A 118 20.79 -41.27 -67.72
N ARG A 119 20.51 -41.20 -69.03
CA ARG A 119 20.89 -42.25 -69.99
C ARG A 119 22.38 -42.30 -70.29
N MET A 120 23.06 -41.14 -70.37
CA MET A 120 24.52 -41.12 -70.52
C MET A 120 25.25 -41.62 -69.27
N ASN A 121 24.68 -41.41 -68.07
CA ASN A 121 25.23 -41.96 -66.83
C ASN A 121 25.02 -43.47 -66.70
N SER A 122 23.94 -44.05 -67.24
CA SER A 122 23.72 -45.50 -67.19
C SER A 122 24.73 -46.27 -68.04
N ASP A 123 25.08 -45.77 -69.22
CA ASP A 123 26.03 -46.45 -70.12
C ASP A 123 27.47 -46.39 -69.57
N PHE A 124 27.84 -45.28 -68.94
CA PHE A 124 29.11 -45.15 -68.24
C PHE A 124 29.18 -46.08 -66.99
N LEU A 125 28.09 -46.18 -66.23
CA LEU A 125 27.97 -47.12 -65.12
C LEU A 125 28.04 -48.57 -65.60
N LEU A 126 27.38 -48.92 -66.71
CA LEU A 126 27.43 -50.25 -67.30
C LEU A 126 28.84 -50.60 -67.79
N ALA A 127 29.55 -49.64 -68.40
CA ALA A 127 30.94 -49.80 -68.80
C ALA A 127 31.90 -49.97 -67.60
N GLN A 128 31.70 -49.22 -66.51
CA GLN A 128 32.45 -49.42 -65.27
C GLN A 128 32.16 -50.78 -64.63
N VAL A 129 30.89 -51.20 -64.58
CA VAL A 129 30.50 -52.51 -64.05
C VAL A 129 31.10 -53.63 -64.90
N ALA A 130 31.15 -53.48 -66.23
CA ALA A 130 31.80 -54.42 -67.13
C ALA A 130 33.32 -54.48 -66.90
N GLN A 131 34.00 -53.34 -66.73
CA GLN A 131 35.43 -53.29 -66.37
C GLN A 131 35.71 -53.91 -65.00
N ILE A 132 34.84 -53.67 -64.01
CA ILE A 132 34.96 -54.27 -62.67
C ILE A 132 34.75 -55.79 -62.74
N LYS A 133 33.77 -56.27 -63.51
CA LYS A 133 33.56 -57.71 -63.76
C LYS A 133 34.78 -58.34 -64.45
N LYS A 134 35.36 -57.67 -65.45
CA LYS A 134 36.56 -58.14 -66.17
C LYS A 134 37.79 -58.18 -65.25
N ARG A 135 38.01 -57.15 -64.43
CA ARG A 135 39.07 -57.13 -63.39
C ARG A 135 38.87 -58.20 -62.32
N ARG A 136 37.62 -58.46 -61.88
CA ARG A 136 37.31 -59.52 -60.92
C ARG A 136 37.57 -60.91 -61.51
N ASN A 137 37.18 -61.17 -62.75
CA ASN A 137 37.46 -62.44 -63.43
C ASN A 137 38.97 -62.68 -63.64
N LEU A 138 39.74 -61.63 -63.90
CA LEU A 138 41.21 -61.73 -64.00
C LEU A 138 41.86 -62.01 -62.63
N LYS A 139 41.41 -61.35 -61.56
CA LYS A 139 41.91 -61.61 -60.19
C LYS A 139 41.53 -63.00 -59.68
N LEU A 140 40.37 -63.53 -60.06
CA LEU A 140 39.95 -64.90 -59.77
C LEU A 140 40.82 -65.93 -60.49
N LYS A 141 41.18 -65.68 -61.76
CA LYS A 141 42.08 -66.56 -62.53
C LYS A 141 43.52 -66.55 -62.03
N GLN A 142 44.03 -65.40 -61.53
CA GLN A 142 45.42 -65.27 -61.08
C GLN A 142 45.70 -65.83 -59.68
N ARG A 143 44.68 -66.07 -58.84
CA ARG A 143 44.87 -66.40 -57.42
C ARG A 143 44.59 -67.84 -57.01
N GLY A 144 44.11 -68.72 -57.90
CA GLY A 144 43.96 -70.15 -57.62
C GLY A 144 43.14 -70.51 -56.36
N LEU A 145 42.34 -69.57 -55.83
CA LEU A 145 41.59 -69.70 -54.58
C LEU A 145 40.14 -70.07 -54.89
N LEU A 146 39.66 -71.15 -54.27
CA LEU A 146 38.28 -71.62 -54.38
C LEU A 146 37.31 -70.51 -53.93
N PHE A 147 36.29 -70.25 -54.75
CA PHE A 147 35.33 -69.14 -54.63
C PHE A 147 34.65 -68.99 -53.25
N LYS A 148 34.64 -70.06 -52.44
CA LYS A 148 34.06 -70.09 -51.09
C LYS A 148 34.84 -69.25 -50.08
N ASP A 149 36.16 -69.15 -50.18
CA ASP A 149 36.99 -68.45 -49.18
C ASP A 149 36.88 -66.93 -49.30
N LEU A 150 36.69 -66.44 -50.54
CA LEU A 150 36.55 -65.02 -50.85
C LEU A 150 35.18 -64.46 -50.42
N ILE A 151 34.15 -65.30 -50.42
CA ILE A 151 32.83 -64.95 -49.88
C ILE A 151 32.92 -64.82 -48.36
N LYS A 152 33.60 -65.77 -47.70
CA LYS A 152 33.76 -65.77 -46.24
C LYS A 152 34.55 -64.55 -45.75
N GLU A 153 35.64 -64.20 -46.43
CA GLU A 153 36.45 -63.01 -46.13
C GLU A 153 35.66 -61.70 -46.29
N ASN A 154 34.82 -61.59 -47.34
CA ASN A 154 33.98 -60.42 -47.55
C ASN A 154 32.85 -60.32 -46.52
N ILE A 155 32.22 -61.43 -46.15
CA ILE A 155 31.21 -61.45 -45.08
C ILE A 155 31.84 -60.97 -43.77
N GLN A 156 33.05 -61.44 -43.45
CA GLN A 156 33.75 -61.06 -42.22
C GLN A 156 34.12 -59.58 -42.19
N LYS A 157 34.61 -59.02 -43.31
CA LYS A 157 34.88 -57.58 -43.44
C LYS A 157 33.62 -56.71 -43.31
N VAL A 158 32.47 -57.17 -43.82
CA VAL A 158 31.20 -56.45 -43.69
C VAL A 158 30.67 -56.49 -42.26
N VAL A 159 30.86 -57.62 -41.55
CA VAL A 159 30.50 -57.74 -40.14
C VAL A 159 31.36 -56.80 -39.28
N GLU A 160 32.67 -56.80 -39.45
CA GLU A 160 33.59 -55.90 -38.74
C GLU A 160 33.24 -54.42 -38.99
N TYR A 161 32.98 -54.05 -40.25
CA TYR A 161 32.60 -52.69 -40.60
C TYR A 161 31.27 -52.25 -39.96
N ASN A 162 30.27 -53.15 -39.90
CA ASN A 162 28.99 -52.87 -39.26
C ASN A 162 29.12 -52.77 -37.73
N GLU A 163 29.97 -53.60 -37.12
CA GLU A 163 30.24 -53.52 -35.68
C GLU A 163 30.94 -52.21 -35.31
N ASP A 164 31.92 -51.77 -36.09
CA ASP A 164 32.61 -50.49 -35.87
C ASP A 164 31.70 -49.29 -36.09
N GLN A 165 30.82 -49.31 -37.11
CA GLN A 165 29.80 -48.28 -37.26
C GLN A 165 28.84 -48.24 -36.06
N GLN A 166 28.40 -49.40 -35.56
CA GLN A 166 27.54 -49.44 -34.38
C GLN A 166 28.24 -48.92 -33.12
N ARG A 167 29.53 -49.23 -32.93
CA ARG A 167 30.33 -48.69 -31.80
C ARG A 167 30.46 -47.18 -31.90
N SER A 168 30.86 -46.67 -33.06
CA SER A 168 30.95 -45.23 -33.36
C SER A 168 29.63 -44.50 -33.07
N PHE A 169 28.50 -45.07 -33.50
CA PHE A 169 27.18 -44.45 -33.30
C PHE A 169 26.75 -44.44 -31.82
N ARG A 170 27.08 -45.50 -31.07
CA ARG A 170 26.82 -45.57 -29.61
C ARG A 170 27.67 -44.56 -28.84
N GLU A 171 28.93 -44.38 -29.24
CA GLU A 171 29.86 -43.45 -28.61
C GLU A 171 29.47 -41.99 -28.88
N MET A 172 29.11 -41.67 -30.13
CA MET A 172 28.56 -40.36 -30.49
C MET A 172 27.29 -40.02 -29.68
N ARG A 173 26.38 -40.98 -29.46
CA ARG A 173 25.20 -40.78 -28.61
C ARG A 173 25.54 -40.52 -27.15
N ARG A 174 26.56 -41.19 -26.60
CA ARG A 174 27.01 -40.94 -25.21
C ARG A 174 27.56 -39.52 -25.07
N VAL A 175 28.47 -39.12 -25.96
CA VAL A 175 29.05 -37.77 -25.97
C VAL A 175 27.97 -36.69 -26.12
N GLN A 176 26.98 -36.89 -27.00
CA GLN A 176 25.85 -35.96 -27.11
C GLN A 176 25.01 -35.89 -25.83
N SER A 177 24.83 -37.01 -25.12
CA SER A 177 24.10 -37.01 -23.85
C SER A 177 24.86 -36.30 -22.75
N ASP A 178 26.19 -36.47 -22.68
CA ASP A 178 27.05 -35.84 -21.67
C ASP A 178 27.13 -34.34 -21.89
N ASN A 179 27.34 -33.89 -23.14
CA ASN A 179 27.31 -32.47 -23.51
C ASN A 179 25.97 -31.81 -23.15
N ARG A 180 24.86 -32.53 -23.29
CA ARG A 180 23.53 -32.03 -22.95
C ARG A 180 23.35 -31.86 -21.43
N ILE A 181 23.94 -32.74 -20.64
CA ILE A 181 23.94 -32.65 -19.17
C ILE A 181 24.80 -31.45 -18.72
N GLU A 182 25.97 -31.28 -19.32
CA GLU A 182 26.87 -30.16 -19.04
C GLU A 182 26.22 -28.80 -19.36
N ASP A 183 25.55 -28.69 -20.50
CA ASP A 183 24.76 -27.51 -20.88
C ASP A 183 23.66 -27.17 -19.87
N VAL A 184 22.95 -28.18 -19.36
CA VAL A 184 21.90 -27.99 -18.34
C VAL A 184 22.49 -27.50 -17.02
N LEU A 185 23.65 -28.03 -16.62
CA LEU A 185 24.35 -27.60 -15.41
C LEU A 185 24.86 -26.15 -15.52
N LEU A 186 25.43 -25.78 -16.68
CA LEU A 186 25.84 -24.40 -16.98
C LEU A 186 24.65 -23.42 -16.92
N ARG A 187 23.53 -23.76 -17.57
CA ARG A 187 22.31 -22.94 -17.52
C ARG A 187 21.77 -22.78 -16.10
N LYS A 188 21.79 -23.84 -15.29
CA LYS A 188 21.36 -23.79 -13.88
C LYS A 188 22.26 -22.88 -13.04
N LYS A 189 23.57 -22.90 -13.29
CA LYS A 189 24.54 -22.04 -12.60
C LYS A 189 24.31 -20.56 -12.93
N VAL A 190 24.07 -20.23 -14.21
CA VAL A 190 23.74 -18.86 -14.66
C VAL A 190 22.42 -18.38 -14.06
N LEU A 191 21.39 -19.24 -14.03
CA LEU A 191 20.09 -18.90 -13.41
C LEU A 191 20.22 -18.59 -11.92
N ASN A 192 20.97 -19.39 -11.17
CA ASN A 192 21.21 -19.15 -9.74
C ASN A 192 21.98 -17.85 -9.48
N GLN A 193 22.98 -17.53 -10.32
CA GLN A 193 23.72 -16.26 -10.22
C GLN A 193 22.80 -15.06 -10.50
N ASN A 194 21.96 -15.15 -11.53
CA ASN A 194 20.97 -14.11 -11.84
C ASN A 194 19.95 -13.93 -10.72
N GLU A 195 19.51 -15.01 -10.07
CA GLU A 195 18.59 -14.95 -8.94
C GLU A 195 19.22 -14.28 -7.71
N GLN A 196 20.50 -14.59 -7.42
CA GLN A 196 21.25 -13.90 -6.36
C GLN A 196 21.44 -12.41 -6.66
N GLN A 197 21.80 -12.05 -7.90
CA GLN A 197 21.92 -10.65 -8.30
C GLN A 197 20.60 -9.89 -8.18
N ARG A 198 19.47 -10.51 -8.56
CA ARG A 198 18.13 -9.93 -8.35
C ARG A 198 17.84 -9.68 -6.87
N LYS A 199 18.14 -10.62 -5.98
CA LYS A 199 17.94 -10.45 -4.52
C LYS A 199 18.76 -9.29 -3.97
N VAL A 200 20.02 -9.13 -4.39
CA VAL A 200 20.89 -8.01 -3.99
C VAL A 200 20.34 -6.68 -4.53
N TYR A 201 19.87 -6.65 -5.77
CA TYR A 201 19.27 -5.46 -6.37
C TYR A 201 17.96 -5.04 -5.67
N GLU A 202 17.11 -6.02 -5.33
CA GLU A 202 15.90 -5.78 -4.53
C GLU A 202 16.22 -5.23 -3.13
N GLN A 203 17.29 -5.69 -2.49
CA GLN A 203 17.71 -5.13 -1.20
C GLN A 203 18.17 -3.68 -1.35
N LYS A 204 19.04 -3.38 -2.33
CA LYS A 204 19.53 -2.01 -2.59
C LYS A 204 18.39 -1.05 -2.92
N THR A 205 17.43 -1.46 -3.74
CA THR A 205 16.25 -0.62 -4.08
C THR A 205 15.35 -0.37 -2.86
N ARG A 206 15.16 -1.38 -1.98
CA ARG A 206 14.44 -1.19 -0.71
C ARG A 206 15.16 -0.20 0.22
N GLU A 207 16.48 -0.26 0.32
CA GLU A 207 17.26 0.69 1.12
C GLU A 207 17.19 2.10 0.55
N LEU A 208 17.36 2.26 -0.77
CA LEU A 208 17.20 3.55 -1.45
C LEU A 208 15.80 4.14 -1.22
N GLY A 209 14.77 3.29 -1.27
CA GLY A 209 13.39 3.67 -0.97
C GLY A 209 13.18 4.15 0.47
N LYS A 210 13.91 3.60 1.45
CA LYS A 210 13.90 4.08 2.84
C LYS A 210 14.56 5.46 2.95
N ILE A 211 15.71 5.65 2.31
CA ILE A 211 16.45 6.93 2.31
C ILE A 211 15.63 8.04 1.66
N LEU A 212 14.99 7.76 0.51
CA LEU A 212 14.14 8.73 -0.17
C LEU A 212 12.93 9.15 0.67
N ARG A 213 12.29 8.21 1.38
CA ARG A 213 11.19 8.52 2.32
C ARG A 213 11.67 9.37 3.49
N GLN A 214 12.82 9.05 4.08
CA GLN A 214 13.41 9.84 5.16
C GLN A 214 13.71 11.27 4.70
N ARG A 215 14.30 11.45 3.51
CA ARG A 215 14.56 12.76 2.93
C ARG A 215 13.27 13.54 2.66
N SER A 216 12.26 12.91 2.10
CA SER A 216 10.95 13.53 1.85
C SER A 216 10.30 13.99 3.16
N ASN A 217 10.26 13.13 4.18
CA ASN A 217 9.75 13.45 5.51
C ASN A 217 10.51 14.61 6.16
N PHE A 218 11.84 14.64 6.02
CA PHE A 218 12.68 15.73 6.55
C PHE A 218 12.37 17.07 5.86
N VAL A 219 12.28 17.09 4.53
CA VAL A 219 11.92 18.30 3.76
C VAL A 219 10.54 18.81 4.16
N GLN A 220 9.57 17.89 4.31
CA GLN A 220 8.21 18.25 4.69
C GLN A 220 8.13 18.77 6.14
N SER A 221 8.92 18.19 7.05
CA SER A 221 9.08 18.69 8.43
C SER A 221 9.70 20.10 8.46
N LYS A 222 10.75 20.36 7.68
CA LYS A 222 11.34 21.70 7.57
C LYS A 222 10.36 22.73 6.99
N LYS A 223 9.56 22.34 5.99
CA LYS A 223 8.54 23.22 5.40
C LYS A 223 7.43 23.57 6.40
N THR A 224 6.95 22.59 7.17
CA THR A 224 5.93 22.84 8.20
C THR A 224 6.47 23.70 9.33
N LEU A 225 7.73 23.51 9.74
CA LEU A 225 8.39 24.37 10.73
C LEU A 225 8.52 25.81 10.25
N LYS A 226 8.98 26.02 9.01
CA LYS A 226 9.06 27.37 8.40
C LYS A 226 7.70 28.07 8.42
N ASN A 227 6.64 27.36 8.00
CA ASN A 227 5.28 27.92 7.99
C ASN A 227 4.79 28.29 9.40
N LYS A 228 5.09 27.48 10.42
CA LYS A 228 4.75 27.82 11.82
C LYS A 228 5.48 29.07 12.29
N ILE A 229 6.78 29.20 11.99
CA ILE A 229 7.56 30.39 12.36
C ILE A 229 7.01 31.63 11.67
N CYS A 230 6.73 31.57 10.36
CA CYS A 230 6.12 32.68 9.63
C CYS A 230 4.76 33.07 10.22
N HIS A 231 3.93 32.09 10.59
CA HIS A 231 2.63 32.37 11.22
C HIS A 231 2.78 33.05 12.59
N TYR A 232 3.70 32.59 13.43
CA TYR A 232 3.98 33.24 14.72
C TYR A 232 4.51 34.67 14.54
N TRP A 233 5.39 34.89 13.57
CA TRP A 233 5.89 36.22 13.23
C TRP A 233 4.77 37.17 12.79
N LEU A 234 3.87 36.71 11.92
CA LEU A 234 2.72 37.50 11.50
C LEU A 234 1.78 37.83 12.67
N ASN A 235 1.52 36.87 13.56
CA ASN A 235 0.71 37.12 14.75
C ASN A 235 1.36 38.14 15.69
N PHE A 236 2.69 38.08 15.86
CA PHE A 236 3.42 39.05 16.67
C PHE A 236 3.30 40.47 16.09
N ILE A 237 3.52 40.64 14.78
CA ILE A 237 3.35 41.93 14.09
C ILE A 237 1.92 42.44 14.26
N TYR A 238 0.93 41.56 14.07
CA TYR A 238 -0.47 41.92 14.22
C TYR A 238 -0.80 42.40 15.65
N ILE A 239 -0.31 41.70 16.68
CA ILE A 239 -0.50 42.11 18.08
C ILE A 239 0.16 43.45 18.34
N ALA A 240 1.39 43.68 17.85
CA ALA A 240 2.08 44.96 18.01
C ALA A 240 1.29 46.13 17.39
N LEU A 241 0.75 45.95 16.19
CA LEU A 241 -0.08 46.95 15.52
C LEU A 241 -1.39 47.22 16.27
N MET A 242 -2.03 46.18 16.80
CA MET A 242 -3.25 46.32 17.59
C MET A 242 -2.98 47.05 18.91
N SER A 243 -1.87 46.74 19.60
CA SER A 243 -1.45 47.44 20.82
C SER A 243 -1.20 48.92 20.56
N SER A 244 -0.54 49.27 19.45
CA SER A 244 -0.34 50.66 19.04
C SER A 244 -1.67 51.38 18.78
N ARG A 245 -2.62 50.74 18.08
CA ARG A 245 -3.95 51.31 17.87
C ARG A 245 -4.71 51.54 19.16
N ILE A 246 -4.65 50.59 20.10
CA ILE A 246 -5.30 50.71 21.42
C ILE A 246 -4.69 51.89 22.18
N LEU A 247 -3.37 52.04 22.16
CA LEU A 247 -2.68 53.16 22.81
C LEU A 247 -3.14 54.51 22.24
N ASN A 248 -3.20 54.65 20.92
CA ASN A 248 -3.63 55.90 20.27
C ASN A 248 -5.08 56.25 20.62
N VAL A 249 -5.99 55.26 20.62
CA VAL A 249 -7.40 55.47 21.02
C VAL A 249 -7.48 55.89 22.49
N TYR A 250 -6.65 55.30 23.35
CA TYR A 250 -6.59 55.64 24.76
C TYR A 250 -6.07 57.07 24.99
N GLN A 251 -5.01 57.48 24.27
CA GLN A 251 -4.48 58.84 24.31
C GLN A 251 -5.52 59.87 23.86
N HIS A 252 -6.20 59.66 22.74
CA HIS A 252 -7.27 60.55 22.29
C HIS A 252 -8.42 60.65 23.29
N LYS A 253 -8.74 59.57 24.00
CA LYS A 253 -9.77 59.60 25.05
C LYS A 253 -9.32 60.44 26.25
N ILE A 254 -8.06 60.35 26.65
CA ILE A 254 -7.48 61.18 27.72
C ILE A 254 -7.50 62.66 27.30
N GLU A 255 -7.08 62.97 26.07
CA GLU A 255 -7.08 64.34 25.54
C GLU A 255 -8.50 64.92 25.51
N ALA A 256 -9.47 64.17 24.98
CA ALA A 256 -10.88 64.57 24.96
C ALA A 256 -11.43 64.79 26.38
N GLN A 257 -11.06 63.94 27.34
CA GLN A 257 -11.45 64.08 28.74
C GLN A 257 -10.83 65.35 29.36
N ASN A 258 -9.56 65.63 29.09
CA ASN A 258 -8.88 66.85 29.55
C ASN A 258 -9.47 68.12 28.92
N GLN A 259 -9.86 68.09 27.64
CA GLN A 259 -10.58 69.19 27.00
C GLN A 259 -11.97 69.38 27.62
N SER A 260 -12.69 68.29 27.87
CA SER A 260 -14.01 68.35 28.51
C SER A 260 -13.94 68.89 29.93
N THR A 261 -12.94 68.51 30.73
CA THR A 261 -12.76 69.06 32.08
C THR A 261 -12.40 70.55 32.03
N LEU A 262 -11.54 70.96 31.09
CA LEU A 262 -11.18 72.37 30.89
C LEU A 262 -12.40 73.21 30.48
N MET A 263 -13.23 72.72 29.55
CA MET A 263 -14.51 73.34 29.22
C MET A 263 -15.45 73.41 30.43
N ALA A 264 -15.55 72.35 31.22
CA ALA A 264 -16.36 72.36 32.44
C ALA A 264 -15.87 73.41 33.45
N PHE A 265 -14.56 73.62 33.60
CA PHE A 265 -14.01 74.71 34.41
C PHE A 265 -14.35 76.09 33.86
N GLN A 266 -14.26 76.30 32.54
CA GLN A 266 -14.65 77.55 31.90
C GLN A 266 -16.15 77.85 32.12
N VAL A 267 -17.02 76.87 31.89
CA VAL A 267 -18.47 76.98 32.15
C VAL A 267 -18.73 77.26 33.62
N LYS A 268 -18.06 76.56 34.55
CA LYS A 268 -18.19 76.81 35.99
C LYS A 268 -17.75 78.22 36.38
N ARG A 269 -16.71 78.77 35.74
CA ARG A 269 -16.25 80.16 35.94
C ARG A 269 -17.26 81.17 35.40
N ILE A 270 -17.81 80.94 34.20
CA ILE A 270 -18.88 81.76 33.61
C ILE A 270 -20.11 81.73 34.50
N MET A 271 -20.56 80.54 34.92
CA MET A 271 -21.69 80.35 35.82
C MET A 271 -21.46 81.02 37.18
N ARG A 272 -20.25 80.99 37.74
CA ARG A 272 -19.91 81.76 38.95
C ARG A 272 -20.00 83.26 38.73
N ARG A 273 -19.56 83.79 37.57
CA ARG A 273 -19.70 85.23 37.24
C ARG A 273 -21.17 85.62 37.08
N ILE A 274 -21.94 84.82 36.34
CA ILE A 274 -23.39 85.01 36.15
C ILE A 274 -24.09 84.93 37.51
N HIS A 275 -23.76 83.94 38.33
CA HIS A 275 -24.34 83.78 39.67
C HIS A 275 -23.96 84.93 40.60
N LYS A 276 -22.71 85.42 40.59
CA LYS A 276 -22.31 86.63 41.33
C LYS A 276 -23.07 87.87 40.86
N ARG A 277 -23.28 88.05 39.54
CA ARG A 277 -24.10 89.14 38.99
C ARG A 277 -25.57 89.01 39.40
N LEU A 278 -26.13 87.81 39.35
CA LEU A 278 -27.50 87.52 39.79
C LEU A 278 -27.67 87.67 41.31
N ILE A 279 -26.65 87.34 42.11
CA ILE A 279 -26.65 87.59 43.56
C ILE A 279 -26.58 89.09 43.88
N ALA A 280 -25.82 89.87 43.08
CA ALA A 280 -25.80 91.32 43.19
C ALA A 280 -27.16 91.95 42.81
N VAL A 281 -27.89 91.32 41.89
CA VAL A 281 -29.25 91.70 41.45
C VAL A 281 -30.29 90.87 42.21
N LYS A 282 -30.12 90.66 43.52
CA LYS A 282 -31.02 89.78 44.30
C LYS A 282 -32.50 90.21 44.16
N GLY A 283 -33.22 89.53 43.28
CA GLY A 283 -34.61 89.09 43.44
C GLY A 283 -35.69 90.15 43.65
N LEU A 284 -35.65 91.28 42.94
CA LEU A 284 -36.72 92.28 43.00
C LEU A 284 -37.63 92.30 41.77
N THR A 285 -37.16 91.82 40.61
CA THR A 285 -37.91 91.98 39.35
C THR A 285 -38.47 90.67 38.81
N LEU A 286 -39.61 90.78 38.10
CA LEU A 286 -40.24 89.66 37.39
C LEU A 286 -39.24 88.93 36.46
N PHE A 287 -38.29 89.68 35.89
CA PHE A 287 -37.30 89.18 34.95
C PHE A 287 -36.37 88.13 35.57
N ASP A 288 -35.97 88.31 36.83
CA ASP A 288 -35.10 87.37 37.53
C ASP A 288 -35.81 86.04 37.83
N ARG A 289 -37.11 86.09 38.14
CA ARG A 289 -37.95 84.91 38.37
C ARG A 289 -38.15 84.14 37.06
N VAL A 290 -38.54 84.84 35.99
CA VAL A 290 -38.69 84.25 34.65
C VAL A 290 -37.37 83.64 34.17
N PHE A 291 -36.23 84.31 34.37
CA PHE A 291 -34.93 83.75 34.02
C PHE A 291 -34.62 82.48 34.79
N PHE A 292 -34.94 82.42 36.09
CA PHE A 292 -34.71 81.24 36.90
C PHE A 292 -35.61 80.07 36.48
N ASP A 293 -36.88 80.33 36.19
CA ASP A 293 -37.84 79.32 35.70
C ASP A 293 -37.44 78.78 34.33
N VAL A 294 -37.03 79.66 33.40
CA VAL A 294 -36.50 79.25 32.07
C VAL A 294 -35.21 78.43 32.22
N LYS A 295 -34.34 78.80 33.17
CA LYS A 295 -33.13 78.02 33.47
C LYS A 295 -33.46 76.65 34.05
N LEU A 296 -34.45 76.55 34.93
CA LEU A 296 -34.86 75.29 35.54
C LEU A 296 -35.56 74.39 34.52
N ALA A 297 -36.43 74.97 33.68
CA ALA A 297 -37.09 74.28 32.58
C ALA A 297 -36.10 73.76 31.53
N SER A 298 -35.11 74.58 31.13
CA SER A 298 -34.06 74.16 30.20
C SER A 298 -33.14 73.08 30.79
N LEU A 299 -32.82 73.14 32.08
CA LEU A 299 -32.09 72.07 32.77
C LEU A 299 -32.90 70.77 32.85
N CYS A 300 -34.20 70.82 33.13
CA CYS A 300 -35.07 69.65 33.11
C CYS A 300 -35.22 69.07 31.69
N PHE A 301 -35.39 69.91 30.68
CA PHE A 301 -35.49 69.49 29.28
C PHE A 301 -34.20 68.82 28.79
N THR A 302 -33.03 69.43 29.05
CA THR A 302 -31.73 68.86 28.67
C THR A 302 -31.47 67.52 29.38
N ARG A 303 -31.85 67.38 30.66
CA ARG A 303 -31.80 66.09 31.36
C ARG A 303 -32.72 65.04 30.73
N ALA A 304 -33.94 65.42 30.37
CA ALA A 304 -34.89 64.52 29.73
C ALA A 304 -34.40 64.05 28.34
N VAL A 305 -33.87 64.97 27.53
CA VAL A 305 -33.27 64.65 26.21
C VAL A 305 -32.04 63.74 26.37
N TYR A 306 -31.15 64.04 27.32
CA TYR A 306 -29.98 63.22 27.60
C TYR A 306 -30.35 61.81 28.07
N GLN A 307 -31.34 61.67 28.95
CA GLN A 307 -31.86 60.36 29.37
C GLN A 307 -32.49 59.58 28.22
N LYS A 308 -33.22 60.26 27.32
CA LYS A 308 -33.79 59.64 26.12
C LYS A 308 -32.68 59.15 25.17
N GLN A 309 -31.66 59.97 24.92
CA GLN A 309 -30.50 59.59 24.11
C GLN A 309 -29.74 58.41 24.73
N ILE A 310 -29.50 58.42 26.06
CA ILE A 310 -28.90 57.27 26.76
C ILE A 310 -29.73 56.01 26.54
N LYS A 311 -31.05 56.06 26.72
CA LYS A 311 -31.93 54.90 26.50
C LYS A 311 -31.85 54.40 25.06
N GLU A 312 -31.85 55.28 24.07
CA GLU A 312 -31.70 54.91 22.66
C GLU A 312 -30.33 54.27 22.37
N HIS A 313 -29.24 54.84 22.90
CA HIS A 313 -27.89 54.29 22.75
C HIS A 313 -27.76 52.93 23.45
N ILE A 314 -28.30 52.78 24.66
CA ILE A 314 -28.35 51.50 25.39
C ILE A 314 -29.14 50.47 24.59
N ASN A 315 -30.31 50.83 24.04
CA ASN A 315 -31.11 49.92 23.23
C ASN A 315 -30.40 49.49 21.94
N LYS A 316 -29.55 50.35 21.35
CA LYS A 316 -28.68 49.98 20.23
C LYS A 316 -27.54 49.05 20.66
N LEU A 317 -27.01 49.19 21.87
CA LEU A 317 -25.85 48.42 22.39
C LEU A 317 -26.23 47.05 22.96
N ILE A 318 -27.40 46.93 23.59
CA ILE A 318 -27.90 45.70 24.22
C ILE A 318 -27.86 44.49 23.28
N PRO A 319 -28.33 44.57 22.01
CA PRO A 319 -28.27 43.45 21.09
C PRO A 319 -26.84 42.94 20.85
N PHE A 320 -25.87 43.85 20.67
CA PHE A 320 -24.47 43.49 20.49
C PHE A 320 -23.87 42.85 21.74
N LEU A 321 -24.22 43.35 22.94
CA LEU A 321 -23.76 42.77 24.20
C LEU A 321 -24.38 41.37 24.43
N LYS A 322 -25.66 41.18 24.12
CA LYS A 322 -26.33 39.86 24.18
C LYS A 322 -25.66 38.88 23.23
N GLN A 323 -25.47 39.26 21.96
CA GLN A 323 -24.78 38.43 20.97
C GLN A 323 -23.36 38.07 21.41
N ARG A 324 -22.63 39.03 22.01
CA ARG A 324 -21.28 38.78 22.52
C ARG A 324 -21.28 37.85 23.74
N ALA A 325 -22.27 37.95 24.61
CA ALA A 325 -22.43 37.06 25.76
C ALA A 325 -22.75 35.63 25.31
N GLU A 326 -23.66 35.45 24.35
CA GLU A 326 -23.98 34.15 23.73
C GLU A 326 -22.75 33.52 23.08
N LEU A 327 -21.99 34.31 22.32
CA LEU A 327 -20.77 33.84 21.68
C LEU A 327 -19.69 33.45 22.70
N HIS A 328 -19.59 34.17 23.82
CA HIS A 328 -18.71 33.81 24.93
C HIS A 328 -19.15 32.50 25.61
N LEU A 329 -20.44 32.31 25.86
CA LEU A 329 -20.99 31.06 26.40
C LEU A 329 -20.71 29.89 25.46
N PHE A 330 -20.94 30.08 24.16
CA PHE A 330 -20.64 29.08 23.14
C PHE A 330 -19.15 28.71 23.13
N LYS A 331 -18.25 29.71 23.15
CA LYS A 331 -16.79 29.47 23.24
C LYS A 331 -16.44 28.64 24.47
N ASN A 332 -17.01 28.95 25.63
CA ASN A 332 -16.77 28.19 26.85
C ASN A 332 -17.30 26.75 26.74
N GLN A 333 -18.47 26.53 26.15
CA GLN A 333 -18.99 25.20 25.89
C GLN A 333 -18.07 24.39 24.97
N VAL A 334 -17.53 25.02 23.92
CA VAL A 334 -16.56 24.39 23.00
C VAL A 334 -15.29 24.02 23.76
N ILE A 335 -14.74 24.90 24.59
CA ILE A 335 -13.55 24.64 25.40
C ILE A 335 -13.79 23.46 26.37
N VAL A 336 -14.91 23.47 27.10
CA VAL A 336 -15.28 22.38 28.02
C VAL A 336 -15.42 21.06 27.27
N THR A 337 -16.04 21.08 26.10
CA THR A 337 -16.21 19.88 25.25
C THR A 337 -14.87 19.38 24.73
N HIS A 338 -13.98 20.29 24.31
CA HIS A 338 -12.62 19.97 23.88
C HIS A 338 -11.84 19.27 25.00
N PHE A 339 -11.87 19.80 26.23
CA PHE A 339 -11.21 19.14 27.38
C PHE A 339 -11.81 17.77 27.70
N LYS A 340 -13.14 17.58 27.57
CA LYS A 340 -13.76 16.26 27.70
C LYS A 340 -13.25 15.28 26.66
N ILE A 341 -13.16 15.70 25.39
CA ILE A 341 -12.62 14.88 24.30
C ILE A 341 -11.15 14.54 24.54
N LEU A 342 -10.34 15.49 25.01
CA LEU A 342 -8.93 15.23 25.36
C LEU A 342 -8.80 14.18 26.46
N LYS A 343 -9.61 14.26 27.52
CA LYS A 343 -9.63 13.23 28.58
C LYS A 343 -9.99 11.86 28.03
N ILE A 344 -11.03 11.77 27.17
CA ILE A 344 -11.41 10.52 26.52
C ILE A 344 -10.26 9.95 25.68
N ARG A 345 -9.57 10.80 24.91
CA ARG A 345 -8.41 10.38 24.11
C ARG A 345 -7.27 9.85 24.98
N GLN A 346 -6.95 10.52 26.08
CA GLN A 346 -5.94 10.06 27.04
C GLN A 346 -6.31 8.71 27.65
N SER A 347 -7.53 8.56 28.16
CA SER A 347 -8.01 7.29 28.71
C SER A 347 -7.98 6.16 27.69
N PHE A 348 -8.30 6.44 26.42
CA PHE A 348 -8.21 5.46 25.34
C PHE A 348 -6.76 5.07 25.02
N GLN A 349 -5.83 6.03 25.03
CA GLN A 349 -4.41 5.75 24.84
C GLN A 349 -3.84 4.91 25.99
N GLU A 350 -4.16 5.25 27.24
CA GLU A 350 -3.77 4.45 28.42
C GLU A 350 -4.34 3.03 28.34
N PHE A 351 -5.59 2.88 27.91
CA PHE A 351 -6.21 1.58 27.68
C PHE A 351 -5.44 0.76 26.63
N LEU A 352 -5.11 1.36 25.49
CA LEU A 352 -4.33 0.69 24.44
C LEU A 352 -2.94 0.26 24.95
N LEU A 353 -2.27 1.12 25.74
CA LEU A 353 -0.98 0.79 26.34
C LEU A 353 -1.10 -0.41 27.31
N LYS A 354 -2.10 -0.40 28.19
CA LYS A 354 -2.38 -1.52 29.11
C LYS A 354 -2.69 -2.81 28.33
N PHE A 355 -3.49 -2.73 27.28
CA PHE A 355 -3.83 -3.88 26.45
C PHE A 355 -2.61 -4.45 25.69
N ASN A 356 -1.74 -3.59 25.17
CA ASN A 356 -0.50 -4.02 24.53
C ASN A 356 0.47 -4.66 25.52
N ASN A 357 0.60 -4.09 26.72
CA ASN A 357 1.41 -4.67 27.79
C ASN A 357 0.87 -6.04 28.22
N TYR A 358 -0.45 -6.20 28.29
CA TYR A 358 -1.08 -7.50 28.54
C TYR A 358 -0.75 -8.54 27.48
N LYS A 359 -0.82 -8.19 26.18
CA LYS A 359 -0.40 -9.10 25.11
C LYS A 359 1.06 -9.53 25.26
N LYS A 360 1.95 -8.63 25.68
CA LYS A 360 3.35 -8.95 25.98
C LYS A 360 3.48 -9.90 27.19
N GLN A 361 2.66 -9.69 28.23
CA GLN A 361 2.61 -10.61 29.38
C GLN A 361 2.12 -12.00 28.97
N LEU A 362 1.07 -12.11 28.14
CA LEU A 362 0.60 -13.38 27.59
C LEU A 362 1.68 -14.10 26.79
N ASN A 363 2.47 -13.36 25.99
CA ASN A 363 3.62 -13.94 25.29
C ASN A 363 4.66 -14.54 26.25
N SER A 364 4.97 -13.82 27.34
CA SER A 364 5.91 -14.30 28.36
C SER A 364 5.37 -15.52 29.11
N ILE A 365 4.09 -15.51 29.48
CA ILE A 365 3.41 -16.64 30.15
C ILE A 365 3.40 -17.88 29.23
N TRP A 366 3.06 -17.71 27.96
CA TRP A 366 3.10 -18.78 26.97
C TRP A 366 4.51 -19.37 26.87
N GLN A 367 5.54 -18.53 26.74
CA GLN A 367 6.92 -18.99 26.68
C GLN A 367 7.37 -19.75 27.93
N LYS A 368 7.01 -19.25 29.12
CA LYS A 368 7.45 -19.81 30.40
C LYS A 368 6.70 -21.08 30.80
N TYR A 369 5.37 -21.10 30.65
CA TYR A 369 4.54 -22.18 31.18
C TYR A 369 4.18 -23.22 30.11
N PHE A 370 3.96 -22.81 28.86
CA PHE A 370 3.43 -23.72 27.85
C PHE A 370 4.49 -24.72 27.36
N LYS A 371 5.71 -24.27 27.04
CA LYS A 371 6.76 -25.17 26.56
C LYS A 371 7.25 -26.13 27.67
N GLU A 372 7.48 -25.62 28.87
CA GLU A 372 8.07 -26.42 29.96
C GLU A 372 7.07 -27.33 30.66
N GLN A 373 5.84 -26.87 30.97
CA GLN A 373 4.87 -27.69 31.72
C GLN A 373 4.13 -28.68 30.82
N LEU A 374 3.85 -28.34 29.55
CA LEU A 374 3.18 -29.28 28.65
C LEU A 374 4.11 -30.45 28.32
N LEU A 375 5.41 -30.22 28.11
CA LEU A 375 6.39 -31.30 27.93
C LEU A 375 6.58 -32.15 29.21
N LYS A 376 6.60 -31.54 30.40
CA LYS A 376 6.70 -32.26 31.69
C LYS A 376 5.45 -33.09 32.00
N ASN A 377 4.27 -32.53 31.79
CA ASN A 377 2.99 -33.17 32.13
C ASN A 377 2.51 -34.15 31.04
N TYR A 378 2.98 -34.03 29.79
CA TYR A 378 2.63 -34.96 28.70
C TYR A 378 2.94 -36.42 29.06
N ASN A 379 4.08 -36.65 29.73
CA ASN A 379 4.48 -37.99 30.16
C ASN A 379 3.53 -38.58 31.23
N GLN A 380 2.85 -37.73 32.00
CA GLN A 380 1.95 -38.08 33.10
C GLN A 380 0.47 -38.18 32.67
N LEU A 381 0.12 -37.87 31.42
CA LEU A 381 -1.25 -37.95 30.92
C LEU A 381 -1.71 -39.40 30.67
N ASN A 382 -2.99 -39.69 30.91
CA ASN A 382 -3.66 -40.94 30.52
C ASN A 382 -3.58 -41.17 29.00
N GLN A 383 -3.54 -42.42 28.54
CA GLN A 383 -3.36 -42.80 27.11
C GLN A 383 -4.34 -42.08 26.16
N LYS A 384 -5.64 -41.99 26.50
CA LYS A 384 -6.63 -41.25 25.69
C LYS A 384 -6.29 -39.77 25.51
N LYS A 385 -5.75 -39.12 26.55
CA LYS A 385 -5.31 -37.71 26.46
C LYS A 385 -3.99 -37.60 25.69
N LYS A 386 -3.08 -38.56 25.83
CA LYS A 386 -1.83 -38.59 25.04
C LYS A 386 -2.11 -38.61 23.54
N GLU A 387 -3.02 -39.46 23.07
CA GLU A 387 -3.40 -39.52 21.65
C GLU A 387 -3.98 -38.18 21.14
N ILE A 388 -4.82 -37.53 21.93
CA ILE A 388 -5.35 -36.20 21.61
C ILE A 388 -4.19 -35.19 21.53
N TYR A 389 -3.30 -35.14 22.52
CA TYR A 389 -2.27 -34.12 22.63
C TYR A 389 -0.99 -34.40 21.79
N GLN A 390 -0.83 -35.59 21.21
CA GLN A 390 0.38 -36.01 20.47
C GLN A 390 0.65 -35.13 19.24
N GLN A 391 -0.40 -34.75 18.50
CA GLN A 391 -0.29 -33.82 17.38
C GLN A 391 0.20 -32.42 17.81
N TYR A 392 -0.15 -32.02 19.03
CA TYR A 392 0.26 -30.73 19.60
C TYR A 392 1.73 -30.74 20.00
N VAL A 393 2.23 -31.84 20.60
CA VAL A 393 3.65 -31.99 20.92
C VAL A 393 4.52 -31.95 19.66
N PHE A 394 4.07 -32.59 18.57
CA PHE A 394 4.78 -32.57 17.29
C PHE A 394 4.87 -31.14 16.69
N LEU A 395 3.78 -30.37 16.73
CA LEU A 395 3.78 -28.98 16.25
C LEU A 395 4.63 -28.05 17.11
N LEU A 396 4.81 -28.36 18.40
CA LEU A 396 5.60 -27.56 19.33
C LEU A 396 7.11 -27.82 19.25
N GLN A 397 7.52 -28.96 18.68
CA GLN A 397 8.93 -29.25 18.40
C GLN A 397 9.47 -28.39 17.25
N ASN A 398 8.59 -27.90 16.36
CA ASN A 398 8.97 -27.07 15.24
C ASN A 398 8.79 -25.58 15.56
N GLN A 399 9.87 -24.81 15.47
CA GLN A 399 9.95 -23.42 15.96
C GLN A 399 9.01 -22.47 15.21
N GLU A 400 8.77 -22.72 13.91
CA GLU A 400 7.86 -21.91 13.09
C GLU A 400 6.40 -22.10 13.53
N TYR A 401 5.97 -23.34 13.71
CA TYR A 401 4.61 -23.69 14.14
C TYR A 401 4.34 -23.26 15.60
N TYR A 402 5.36 -23.36 16.47
CA TYR A 402 5.29 -22.83 17.83
C TYR A 402 4.98 -21.32 17.83
N SER A 403 5.66 -20.54 16.99
CA SER A 403 5.44 -19.08 16.90
C SER A 403 4.05 -18.74 16.35
N LEU A 404 3.53 -19.56 15.44
CA LEU A 404 2.20 -19.39 14.85
C LEU A 404 1.09 -19.68 15.87
N LEU A 405 1.21 -20.78 16.61
CA LEU A 405 0.30 -21.14 17.70
C LEU A 405 0.31 -20.08 18.82
N GLN A 406 1.49 -19.59 19.21
CA GLN A 406 1.62 -18.52 20.19
C GLN A 406 0.84 -17.26 19.75
N ASN A 407 1.04 -16.83 18.50
CA ASN A 407 0.37 -15.64 17.96
C ASN A 407 -1.16 -15.82 17.89
N GLN A 408 -1.62 -17.01 17.52
CA GLN A 408 -3.06 -17.29 17.49
C GLN A 408 -3.67 -17.33 18.88
N PHE A 409 -3.00 -17.96 19.86
CA PHE A 409 -3.45 -17.98 21.25
C PHE A 409 -3.56 -16.57 21.81
N VAL A 410 -2.48 -15.78 21.73
CA VAL A 410 -2.44 -14.41 22.26
C VAL A 410 -3.54 -13.56 21.64
N ASN A 411 -3.80 -13.71 20.34
CA ASN A 411 -4.84 -12.95 19.66
C ASN A 411 -6.27 -13.42 19.96
N ALA A 412 -6.52 -14.72 20.01
CA ALA A 412 -7.83 -15.28 20.31
C ALA A 412 -8.22 -14.99 21.77
N TYR A 413 -7.33 -15.33 22.70
CA TYR A 413 -7.56 -15.17 24.14
C TYR A 413 -7.72 -13.69 24.54
N SER A 414 -6.83 -12.81 24.06
CA SER A 414 -6.95 -11.38 24.36
C SER A 414 -8.21 -10.75 23.77
N LYS A 415 -8.68 -11.21 22.61
CA LYS A 415 -9.90 -10.71 21.97
C LYS A 415 -11.16 -11.17 22.71
N GLU A 416 -11.17 -12.40 23.22
CA GLU A 416 -12.28 -12.89 24.03
C GLU A 416 -12.38 -12.17 25.37
N LYS A 417 -11.28 -12.03 26.11
CA LYS A 417 -11.29 -11.27 27.37
C LYS A 417 -11.62 -9.79 27.15
N LEU A 418 -11.18 -9.19 26.04
CA LEU A 418 -11.61 -7.85 25.65
C LEU A 418 -13.12 -7.75 25.43
N ARG A 419 -13.73 -8.74 24.75
CA ARG A 419 -15.18 -8.79 24.54
C ARG A 419 -15.93 -8.94 25.86
N GLY A 420 -15.45 -9.80 26.76
CA GLY A 420 -16.00 -9.97 28.12
C GLY A 420 -15.97 -8.65 28.89
N PHE A 421 -14.80 -8.01 28.95
CA PHE A 421 -14.64 -6.71 29.60
C PHE A 421 -15.56 -5.63 29.03
N LEU A 422 -15.71 -5.53 27.70
CA LEU A 422 -16.61 -4.56 27.09
C LEU A 422 -18.08 -4.80 27.45
N LYS A 423 -18.50 -6.07 27.57
CA LYS A 423 -19.83 -6.43 28.05
C LYS A 423 -20.01 -6.01 29.51
N GLU A 424 -19.08 -6.35 30.39
CA GLU A 424 -19.13 -5.97 31.81
C GLU A 424 -19.13 -4.45 32.00
N MET A 425 -18.30 -3.72 31.24
CA MET A 425 -18.28 -2.26 31.25
C MET A 425 -19.59 -1.65 30.77
N SER A 426 -20.29 -2.28 29.82
CA SER A 426 -21.60 -1.81 29.37
C SER A 426 -22.65 -1.93 30.48
N VAL A 427 -22.64 -3.05 31.22
CA VAL A 427 -23.52 -3.29 32.38
C VAL A 427 -23.19 -2.30 33.50
N TYR A 428 -21.91 -2.14 33.82
CA TYR A 428 -21.45 -1.18 34.83
C TYR A 428 -21.85 0.27 34.47
N SER A 429 -21.72 0.67 33.20
CA SER A 429 -22.13 2.00 32.73
C SER A 429 -23.63 2.24 32.89
N GLN A 430 -24.46 1.24 32.55
CA GLN A 430 -25.91 1.30 32.76
C GLN A 430 -26.26 1.43 34.25
N TYR A 431 -25.55 0.70 35.12
CA TYR A 431 -25.70 0.81 36.57
C TYR A 431 -25.34 2.21 37.10
N ILE A 432 -24.19 2.77 36.70
CA ILE A 432 -23.81 4.15 37.08
C ILE A 432 -24.84 5.18 36.61
N LYS A 433 -25.42 4.98 35.42
CA LYS A 433 -26.50 5.84 34.91
C LYS A 433 -27.75 5.78 35.80
N LYS A 434 -28.17 4.57 36.21
CA LYS A 434 -29.26 4.38 37.18
C LYS A 434 -28.96 5.04 38.53
N LEU A 435 -27.74 4.90 39.05
CA LEU A 435 -27.32 5.54 40.31
C LEU A 435 -27.36 7.07 40.25
N ARG A 436 -26.96 7.67 39.11
CA ARG A 436 -27.05 9.13 38.94
C ARG A 436 -28.49 9.63 38.89
N GLN A 437 -29.40 8.85 38.32
CA GLN A 437 -30.83 9.17 38.29
C GLN A 437 -31.45 9.04 39.69
N GLN A 438 -31.05 8.02 40.45
CA GLN A 438 -31.53 7.81 41.82
C GLN A 438 -31.01 8.84 42.84
N LYS A 439 -29.84 9.45 42.64
CA LYS A 439 -29.34 10.54 43.51
C LYS A 439 -30.26 11.77 43.60
N TYR A 440 -31.20 11.94 42.66
CA TYR A 440 -32.22 12.99 42.70
C TYR A 440 -33.51 12.57 43.45
N SER A 441 -33.62 11.30 43.85
CA SER A 441 -34.67 10.76 44.72
C SER A 441 -34.11 10.67 46.16
N LYS A 442 -34.55 11.56 47.06
CA LYS A 442 -34.00 11.71 48.41
C LYS A 442 -34.28 10.52 49.37
N SER A 443 -35.12 9.55 49.00
CA SER A 443 -35.65 8.53 49.95
C SER A 443 -34.88 7.20 50.02
N THR A 444 -33.95 6.90 49.11
CA THR A 444 -33.31 5.56 49.03
C THR A 444 -31.83 5.57 49.45
N LYS A 445 -31.51 6.13 50.63
CA LYS A 445 -30.13 6.11 51.16
C LYS A 445 -29.78 4.84 51.95
N LYS A 446 -30.76 4.07 52.44
CA LYS A 446 -30.50 2.85 53.24
C LYS A 446 -30.11 1.63 52.38
N ASP A 447 -30.66 1.49 51.18
CA ASP A 447 -30.28 0.41 50.23
C ASP A 447 -28.89 0.60 49.59
N PHE A 448 -28.27 1.76 49.81
CA PHE A 448 -26.98 2.12 49.23
C PHE A 448 -25.79 1.51 49.97
N GLN A 449 -25.92 1.18 51.26
CA GLN A 449 -24.82 0.59 52.04
C GLN A 449 -24.70 -0.92 51.84
N GLN A 450 -25.81 -1.64 51.66
CA GLN A 450 -25.78 -3.08 51.34
C GLN A 450 -25.29 -3.35 49.89
N ASN A 451 -25.56 -2.44 48.95
CA ASN A 451 -25.12 -2.60 47.56
C ASN A 451 -23.67 -2.15 47.27
N GLN A 452 -22.97 -1.54 48.23
CA GLN A 452 -21.55 -1.20 48.08
C GLN A 452 -20.64 -2.44 48.07
N GLN A 453 -21.08 -3.57 48.62
CA GLN A 453 -20.32 -4.83 48.58
C GLN A 453 -20.28 -5.48 47.19
N VAL A 454 -21.10 -5.02 46.23
CA VAL A 454 -21.04 -5.43 44.82
C VAL A 454 -20.41 -4.34 43.95
N MET A 455 -19.34 -3.69 44.45
CA MET A 455 -18.47 -2.84 43.62
C MET A 455 -17.55 -3.72 42.77
N TYR A 456 -18.11 -4.48 41.83
CA TYR A 456 -17.33 -5.17 40.81
C TYR A 456 -16.75 -4.12 39.87
N GLN A 457 -15.50 -3.71 40.12
CA GLN A 457 -14.72 -3.02 39.10
C GLN A 457 -14.36 -4.07 38.05
N PRO A 458 -14.84 -3.95 36.80
CA PRO A 458 -14.47 -4.90 35.76
C PRO A 458 -12.95 -4.89 35.59
N LYS A 459 -12.32 -6.02 35.91
CA LYS A 459 -10.87 -6.19 35.79
C LYS A 459 -10.56 -6.61 34.37
N LEU A 460 -9.85 -5.74 33.65
CA LEU A 460 -9.50 -5.95 32.25
C LEU A 460 -8.56 -7.15 32.02
N LEU A 461 -7.68 -7.44 32.98
CA LEU A 461 -6.48 -8.25 32.77
C LEU A 461 -6.37 -9.37 33.81
N TYR A 462 -6.84 -10.56 33.45
CA TYR A 462 -6.57 -11.78 34.21
C TYR A 462 -5.45 -12.57 33.55
N ILE A 463 -4.54 -13.06 34.37
CA ILE A 463 -3.51 -14.02 33.95
C ILE A 463 -4.22 -15.35 33.71
N PRO A 464 -4.09 -15.97 32.52
CA PRO A 464 -4.70 -17.25 32.25
C PRO A 464 -4.19 -18.32 33.24
N SER A 465 -5.10 -19.14 33.76
CA SER A 465 -4.71 -20.36 34.47
C SER A 465 -4.17 -21.40 33.50
N TYR A 466 -3.44 -22.39 34.01
CA TYR A 466 -2.92 -23.49 33.17
C TYR A 466 -4.05 -24.27 32.47
N ASP A 467 -5.17 -24.50 33.17
CA ASP A 467 -6.34 -25.21 32.65
C ASP A 467 -7.04 -24.40 31.53
N GLU A 468 -7.15 -23.07 31.69
CA GLU A 468 -7.70 -22.19 30.63
C GLU A 468 -6.84 -22.24 29.35
N ILE A 469 -5.51 -22.37 29.48
CA ILE A 469 -4.61 -22.49 28.33
C ILE A 469 -4.83 -23.84 27.61
N LEU A 470 -5.04 -24.92 28.37
CA LEU A 470 -5.30 -26.25 27.81
C LEU A 470 -6.65 -26.35 27.11
N GLU A 471 -7.69 -25.69 27.65
CA GLU A 471 -9.02 -25.64 27.03
C GLU A 471 -9.03 -24.85 25.70
N TYR A 472 -8.11 -23.89 25.53
CA TYR A 472 -7.98 -23.12 24.31
C TYR A 472 -7.27 -23.87 23.16
N LEU A 473 -6.53 -24.94 23.46
CA LEU A 473 -5.73 -25.66 22.46
C LEU A 473 -6.55 -26.25 21.29
N PRO A 474 -7.69 -26.93 21.52
CA PRO A 474 -8.51 -27.47 20.44
C PRO A 474 -9.11 -26.37 19.54
N ILE A 475 -9.41 -25.20 20.11
CA ILE A 475 -10.01 -24.06 19.41
C ILE A 475 -9.02 -23.44 18.41
N LEU A 476 -7.73 -23.40 18.77
CA LEU A 476 -6.67 -22.86 17.91
C LEU A 476 -6.46 -23.71 16.65
N MET A 477 -6.51 -25.05 16.78
CA MET A 477 -6.33 -25.97 15.65
C MET A 477 -7.49 -25.95 14.65
N SER A 478 -8.72 -25.74 15.11
CA SER A 478 -9.89 -25.58 14.22
C SER A 478 -9.77 -24.37 13.28
N ASN A 479 -8.96 -23.37 13.65
CA ASN A 479 -8.68 -22.18 12.85
C ASN A 479 -7.41 -22.32 11.99
N CYS A 480 -6.38 -23.05 12.44
CA CYS A 480 -5.24 -23.44 11.60
C CYS A 480 -5.68 -24.32 10.42
N ASN A 481 -6.49 -25.35 10.66
CA ASN A 481 -6.93 -26.27 9.61
C ASN A 481 -7.82 -25.60 8.55
N LYS A 482 -8.52 -24.51 8.90
CA LYS A 482 -9.29 -23.71 7.93
C LYS A 482 -8.41 -22.90 6.98
N GLN A 483 -7.22 -22.48 7.40
CA GLN A 483 -6.24 -21.90 6.48
C GLN A 483 -5.60 -22.98 5.61
N ASP A 484 -5.46 -24.20 6.13
CA ASP A 484 -4.86 -25.30 5.38
C ASP A 484 -5.74 -25.93 4.30
N THR A 485 -7.07 -25.86 4.38
CA THR A 485 -7.94 -26.38 3.29
C THR A 485 -7.75 -25.67 1.93
N ARG A 486 -7.26 -24.43 1.90
CA ARG A 486 -6.92 -23.72 0.65
C ARG A 486 -5.51 -24.02 0.13
N SER A 487 -4.55 -24.32 1.01
CA SER A 487 -3.17 -24.71 0.63
C SER A 487 -3.05 -26.20 0.33
N SER A 488 -3.81 -27.05 1.01
CA SER A 488 -3.79 -28.52 0.83
C SER A 488 -4.40 -28.99 -0.50
N GLN A 489 -5.28 -28.22 -1.14
CA GLN A 489 -5.71 -28.48 -2.53
C GLN A 489 -4.62 -28.15 -3.58
N GLN A 490 -3.63 -27.32 -3.25
CA GLN A 490 -2.48 -27.05 -4.14
C GLN A 490 -1.28 -27.95 -3.87
N ILE A 491 -1.14 -28.50 -2.66
CA ILE A 491 -0.04 -29.40 -2.28
C ILE A 491 -0.32 -30.85 -2.69
N SER A 492 -1.59 -31.28 -2.70
CA SER A 492 -1.96 -32.63 -3.14
C SER A 492 -1.77 -32.87 -4.64
N GLN A 493 -1.69 -31.82 -5.48
CA GLN A 493 -1.30 -31.97 -6.90
C GLN A 493 0.22 -32.02 -7.12
N SER A 494 1.03 -31.47 -6.22
CA SER A 494 2.51 -31.44 -6.38
C SER A 494 3.22 -32.65 -5.75
N GLN A 495 2.61 -33.32 -4.76
CA GLN A 495 3.18 -34.53 -4.15
C GLN A 495 2.85 -35.84 -4.89
N ILE A 496 1.78 -35.87 -5.71
CA ILE A 496 1.48 -37.04 -6.55
C ILE A 496 2.49 -37.18 -7.70
N VAL A 497 3.10 -36.07 -8.14
CA VAL A 497 4.12 -36.08 -9.20
C VAL A 497 5.49 -36.56 -8.69
N SER A 498 5.86 -36.26 -7.44
CA SER A 498 7.20 -36.60 -6.91
C SER A 498 7.32 -38.05 -6.40
N LEU A 499 6.22 -38.68 -5.97
CA LEU A 499 6.20 -40.09 -5.58
C LEU A 499 6.25 -41.04 -6.79
N GLY A 500 5.73 -40.63 -7.94
CA GLY A 500 5.84 -41.39 -9.20
C GLY A 500 7.26 -41.50 -9.74
N GLU A 501 8.06 -40.42 -9.62
CA GLU A 501 9.44 -40.38 -10.14
C GLU A 501 10.43 -41.19 -9.30
N ASN A 502 10.24 -41.25 -7.97
CA ASN A 502 11.12 -42.01 -7.08
C ASN A 502 10.91 -43.54 -7.18
N ASN A 503 9.68 -43.98 -7.46
CA ASN A 503 9.39 -45.40 -7.67
C ASN A 503 9.89 -45.93 -9.03
N GLN A 504 9.96 -45.08 -10.07
CA GLN A 504 10.58 -45.45 -11.35
C GLN A 504 12.12 -45.55 -11.26
N LYS A 505 12.77 -44.73 -10.43
CA LYS A 505 14.23 -44.81 -10.20
C LYS A 505 14.64 -46.07 -9.42
N LYS A 506 13.87 -46.47 -8.40
CA LYS A 506 14.12 -47.74 -7.67
C LYS A 506 13.95 -48.97 -8.56
N ARG A 507 12.89 -49.02 -9.38
CA ARG A 507 12.66 -50.14 -10.31
C ARG A 507 13.70 -50.25 -11.44
N LYS A 508 14.32 -49.12 -11.85
CA LYS A 508 15.44 -49.14 -12.82
C LYS A 508 16.76 -49.60 -12.18
N GLN A 509 17.01 -49.30 -10.90
CA GLN A 509 18.20 -49.80 -10.19
C GLN A 509 18.12 -51.29 -9.87
N GLU A 510 16.95 -51.84 -9.58
CA GLU A 510 16.77 -53.28 -9.34
C GLU A 510 16.88 -54.12 -10.62
N ARG A 511 16.51 -53.57 -11.78
CA ARG A 511 16.69 -54.23 -13.09
C ARG A 511 18.11 -54.17 -13.65
N ALA A 512 18.97 -53.30 -13.11
CA ALA A 512 20.38 -53.23 -13.48
C ALA A 512 21.28 -54.12 -12.61
N LYS A 513 20.71 -54.72 -11.55
CA LYS A 513 21.39 -55.67 -10.64
C LYS A 513 21.04 -57.14 -10.91
N LYS A 514 20.10 -57.40 -11.81
CA LYS A 514 19.84 -58.71 -12.42
C LYS A 514 20.38 -58.67 -13.84
#